data_AF-A0A925CY17-F1
#
_entry.id   AF-A0A925CY17-F1
#
_cell.length_a   1.000
_cell.length_b   1.000
_cell.length_c   1.000
_cell.angle_alpha   90.00
_cell.angle_beta   90.00
_cell.angle_gamma   90.00
#
_symmetry.space_group_name_H-M   'P 1'
#
loop_
_entity.id
_entity.type
_entity.pdbx_description
1 polymer ?
#
loop_
_entity_poly.entity_id
_entity_poly.type
_entity_poly.pdbx_seq_one_letter_code
_entity_poly.pdbx_strand_id
1 'polypeptide(L)'
;MKKILFVLFYCFSLSSLVSAQPEPGNNPQGPAISRRPVDTMAANIDSLKRPANLFGSDSLKKTAADSTDIPTFQELIRSNPFFQFSATPVSLLILPREIDGNELFFYALLLLFFYYALIRVVFYKYMGDLFTLFFRATLRQQQLREQLLQSPLPSLLMNVLFVMTGSLYAALLTKYNGLLPNTDFWLLAIYCMILLVSIYLVKFVVLKTLGWILKISRATDIYLFVVFMVNKVAGIFLLPVLLFLAFPVPAFSPVIIALSLFVLCLLLGYRFLISYRLIRSEIKVSLFHFFIYLCAFEIAPLLLLYKLLLSFERTF
;
A
#
# COMPACT_ATOMS: atom_id res chain seq x y z
N MET A 1 16.48 8.40 -10.02
CA MET A 1 15.60 9.56 -10.30
C MET A 1 15.09 9.63 -11.75
N LYS A 2 15.97 9.55 -12.76
CA LYS A 2 15.60 9.61 -14.21
C LYS A 2 14.50 8.63 -14.63
N LYS A 3 14.47 7.44 -14.03
CA LYS A 3 13.47 6.43 -14.37
C LYS A 3 12.11 6.64 -13.64
N ILE A 4 12.05 7.32 -12.47
CA ILE A 4 10.80 7.52 -11.67
C ILE A 4 9.76 8.25 -12.45
N LEU A 5 10.21 9.39 -12.91
CA LEU A 5 9.35 10.31 -13.59
C LEU A 5 9.04 9.82 -14.97
N PHE A 6 9.93 9.04 -15.59
CA PHE A 6 9.65 8.34 -16.83
C PHE A 6 8.52 7.32 -16.67
N VAL A 7 8.45 6.57 -15.55
CA VAL A 7 7.38 5.60 -15.28
C VAL A 7 6.10 6.23 -14.76
N LEU A 8 6.14 7.29 -13.94
CA LEU A 8 4.93 8.03 -13.53
C LEU A 8 4.32 8.81 -14.71
N PHE A 9 5.16 9.25 -15.66
CA PHE A 9 4.74 9.78 -16.95
C PHE A 9 4.16 8.66 -17.84
N TYR A 10 4.86 7.53 -18.02
CA TYR A 10 4.38 6.36 -18.80
C TYR A 10 3.14 5.66 -18.22
N CYS A 11 2.94 5.67 -16.91
CA CYS A 11 1.77 5.06 -16.26
C CYS A 11 0.52 5.94 -16.34
N PHE A 12 0.68 7.21 -16.72
CA PHE A 12 -0.43 8.13 -16.97
C PHE A 12 -0.61 8.45 -18.47
N SER A 13 0.43 8.29 -19.29
CA SER A 13 0.40 8.40 -20.76
C SER A 13 0.82 7.07 -21.41
N LEU A 14 -0.17 6.26 -21.81
CA LEU A 14 -0.12 5.12 -22.73
C LEU A 14 1.21 4.34 -22.89
N SER A 15 1.13 3.06 -22.48
CA SER A 15 1.57 1.87 -23.22
C SER A 15 2.87 1.94 -24.05
N SER A 16 3.95 1.34 -23.52
CA SER A 16 4.79 0.38 -24.27
C SER A 16 5.89 -0.25 -23.40
N LEU A 17 6.11 -1.55 -23.69
CA LEU A 17 7.28 -2.39 -23.49
C LEU A 17 7.83 -2.65 -22.08
N VAL A 18 7.35 -3.78 -21.55
CA VAL A 18 8.11 -4.75 -20.77
C VAL A 18 9.49 -4.96 -21.39
N SER A 19 10.55 -4.78 -20.61
CA SER A 19 11.86 -5.35 -20.90
C SER A 19 12.45 -5.97 -19.64
N ALA A 20 12.88 -7.22 -19.81
CA ALA A 20 13.32 -8.16 -18.80
C ALA A 20 14.59 -7.71 -18.06
N GLN A 21 14.74 -8.17 -16.82
CA GLN A 21 16.03 -8.23 -16.12
C GLN A 21 16.60 -9.65 -16.24
N PRO A 22 17.92 -9.80 -16.47
CA PRO A 22 18.58 -11.09 -16.45
C PRO A 22 18.92 -11.54 -15.02
N GLU A 23 18.92 -12.85 -14.81
CA GLU A 23 19.30 -13.53 -13.56
C GLU A 23 20.78 -13.29 -13.17
N PRO A 24 21.12 -13.31 -11.87
CA PRO A 24 22.48 -13.58 -11.44
C PRO A 24 22.64 -15.06 -11.05
N GLY A 25 23.39 -15.77 -11.89
CA GLY A 25 23.94 -17.07 -11.57
C GLY A 25 25.26 -16.96 -10.79
N ASN A 26 25.32 -17.81 -9.75
CA ASN A 26 26.47 -18.57 -9.27
C ASN A 26 27.44 -17.97 -8.22
N ASN A 27 27.61 -18.77 -7.17
CA ASN A 27 28.53 -18.65 -6.04
C ASN A 27 30.02 -18.67 -6.49
N PRO A 28 30.95 -18.31 -5.58
CA PRO A 28 31.73 -19.39 -4.97
C PRO A 28 31.97 -19.25 -3.45
N GLN A 29 32.42 -20.38 -2.89
CA GLN A 29 32.59 -20.76 -1.50
C GLN A 29 33.79 -20.12 -0.78
N GLY A 30 33.67 -20.03 0.56
CA GLY A 30 34.75 -20.20 1.56
C GLY A 30 35.25 -18.93 2.28
N PRO A 31 35.87 -19.01 3.49
CA PRO A 31 36.25 -20.20 4.25
C PRO A 31 35.74 -20.25 5.71
N ALA A 32 35.96 -21.42 6.33
CA ALA A 32 35.71 -21.75 7.73
C ALA A 32 36.52 -20.87 8.71
N ILE A 33 35.88 -20.46 9.80
CA ILE A 33 36.52 -19.81 10.94
C ILE A 33 36.43 -20.73 12.16
N SER A 34 37.56 -21.37 12.47
CA SER A 34 37.83 -22.04 13.75
C SER A 34 38.10 -20.98 14.81
N ARG A 35 37.30 -20.94 15.89
CA ARG A 35 37.63 -20.22 17.12
C ARG A 35 37.26 -21.05 18.36
N ARG A 36 38.22 -21.08 19.27
CA ARG A 36 38.35 -21.85 20.51
C ARG A 36 37.20 -21.55 21.51
N PRO A 37 36.74 -22.52 22.31
CA PRO A 37 35.91 -22.21 23.47
C PRO A 37 36.78 -21.57 24.55
N VAL A 38 36.37 -20.39 25.02
CA VAL A 38 36.89 -19.77 26.25
C VAL A 38 35.91 -20.15 27.35
N ASP A 39 36.36 -21.02 28.23
CA ASP A 39 35.66 -21.37 29.47
C ASP A 39 35.70 -20.16 30.42
N THR A 40 34.54 -19.76 30.92
CA THR A 40 34.44 -18.93 32.13
C THR A 40 33.25 -19.45 32.92
N MET A 41 33.48 -20.50 33.69
CA MET A 41 32.59 -20.88 34.79
C MET A 41 33.00 -20.08 36.03
N ALA A 42 32.23 -19.04 36.33
CA ALA A 42 32.21 -18.43 37.65
C ALA A 42 31.30 -19.28 38.54
N ALA A 43 31.91 -20.05 39.46
CA ALA A 43 31.21 -20.70 40.54
C ALA A 43 30.76 -19.63 41.54
N ASN A 44 29.47 -19.31 41.58
CA ASN A 44 28.89 -18.55 42.68
C ASN A 44 28.25 -19.52 43.66
N ILE A 45 28.87 -19.60 44.83
CA ILE A 45 28.47 -20.40 45.98
C ILE A 45 27.52 -19.51 46.76
N ASP A 46 26.23 -19.83 46.79
CA ASP A 46 25.29 -19.12 47.65
C ASP A 46 24.25 -20.06 48.26
N SER A 47 23.66 -19.61 49.35
CA SER A 47 23.78 -20.28 50.64
C SER A 47 22.42 -20.60 51.23
N LEU A 48 22.22 -21.84 51.69
CA LEU A 48 21.17 -22.16 52.67
C LEU A 48 21.68 -23.19 53.69
N LYS A 49 22.20 -22.67 54.81
CA LYS A 49 22.35 -23.39 56.08
C LYS A 49 20.96 -23.82 56.57
N ARG A 50 20.75 -25.12 56.78
CA ARG A 50 19.63 -25.62 57.61
C ARG A 50 20.16 -25.96 59.01
N PRO A 51 19.57 -25.42 60.10
CA PRO A 51 19.97 -25.78 61.44
C PRO A 51 19.50 -27.20 61.80
N ALA A 52 20.37 -27.89 62.53
CA ALA A 52 20.09 -29.18 63.14
C ALA A 52 19.10 -29.03 64.32
N ASN A 53 18.25 -30.05 64.46
CA ASN A 53 17.47 -30.42 65.65
C ASN A 53 16.15 -29.66 65.91
N LEU A 54 15.05 -30.24 65.40
CA LEU A 54 13.79 -30.28 66.12
C LEU A 54 13.19 -31.69 65.98
N PHE A 55 13.54 -32.56 66.93
CA PHE A 55 12.89 -33.85 67.13
C PHE A 55 11.51 -33.59 67.75
N GLY A 56 10.49 -33.54 66.90
CA GLY A 56 9.08 -33.61 67.28
C GLY A 56 8.47 -34.81 66.54
N SER A 57 8.22 -35.89 67.27
CA SER A 57 7.58 -37.10 66.78
C SER A 57 6.09 -36.82 66.52
N ASP A 58 5.70 -36.70 65.26
CA ASP A 58 4.29 -36.80 64.88
C ASP A 58 4.11 -37.64 63.60
N SER A 59 3.70 -38.88 63.84
CA SER A 59 2.69 -39.69 63.14
C SER A 59 2.50 -39.62 61.61
N LEU A 60 3.54 -39.34 60.83
CA LEU A 60 3.64 -39.92 59.50
C LEU A 60 4.73 -40.98 59.56
N LYS A 61 4.29 -42.25 59.57
CA LYS A 61 5.12 -43.38 59.17
C LYS A 61 5.86 -42.91 57.93
N LYS A 62 7.18 -42.81 58.04
CA LYS A 62 8.07 -42.72 56.89
C LYS A 62 7.87 -44.03 56.14
N THR A 63 6.78 -44.13 55.38
CA THR A 63 6.76 -44.94 54.18
C THR A 63 7.96 -44.40 53.44
N ALA A 64 9.07 -45.13 53.50
CA ALA A 64 10.17 -44.90 52.58
C ALA A 64 9.47 -44.85 51.22
N ALA A 65 9.35 -43.64 50.66
CA ALA A 65 8.84 -43.48 49.31
C ALA A 65 9.72 -44.41 48.50
N ASP A 66 9.08 -45.48 48.02
CA ASP A 66 9.75 -46.65 47.52
C ASP A 66 10.64 -46.16 46.39
N SER A 67 11.96 -46.23 46.59
CA SER A 67 12.93 -45.72 45.62
C SER A 67 12.88 -46.50 44.29
N THR A 68 12.02 -47.51 44.21
CA THR A 68 11.62 -48.30 43.03
C THR A 68 10.73 -47.53 42.04
N ASP A 69 10.11 -46.41 42.43
CA ASP A 69 9.34 -45.57 41.49
C ASP A 69 10.26 -44.74 40.58
N ILE A 70 11.47 -44.44 41.02
CA ILE A 70 12.47 -43.66 40.28
C ILE A 70 12.91 -44.37 38.99
N PRO A 71 13.30 -45.67 38.98
CA PRO A 71 13.66 -46.36 37.75
C PRO A 71 12.46 -46.54 36.80
N THR A 72 11.26 -46.76 37.34
CA THR A 72 10.02 -46.89 36.54
C THR A 72 9.68 -45.59 35.83
N PHE A 73 9.78 -44.46 36.55
CA PHE A 73 9.59 -43.13 35.99
C PHE A 73 10.66 -42.79 34.95
N GLN A 74 11.92 -43.18 35.19
CA GLN A 74 13.01 -42.97 34.27
C GLN A 74 12.87 -43.79 32.98
N GLU A 75 12.28 -44.98 33.07
CA GLU A 75 11.94 -45.81 31.90
C GLU A 75 10.76 -45.23 31.11
N LEU A 76 9.72 -44.74 31.80
CA LEU A 76 8.61 -44.01 31.18
C LEU A 76 9.11 -42.78 30.42
N ILE A 77 10.01 -41.99 31.01
CA ILE A 77 10.64 -40.83 30.37
C ILE A 77 11.39 -41.24 29.10
N ARG A 78 12.16 -42.33 29.14
CA ARG A 78 12.91 -42.86 27.99
C ARG A 78 12.01 -43.42 26.88
N SER A 79 10.88 -44.01 27.24
CA SER A 79 9.93 -44.61 26.30
C SER A 79 9.04 -43.58 25.58
N ASN A 80 9.14 -42.28 25.91
CA ASN A 80 8.29 -41.27 25.29
C ASN A 80 8.63 -41.08 23.81
N PRO A 81 7.69 -41.32 22.88
CA PRO A 81 7.95 -41.23 21.45
C PRO A 81 8.16 -39.80 20.94
N PHE A 82 7.75 -38.79 21.71
CA PHE A 82 7.79 -37.38 21.30
C PHE A 82 8.97 -36.58 21.86
N PHE A 83 9.58 -37.04 22.96
CA PHE A 83 10.61 -36.28 23.67
C PHE A 83 11.84 -37.15 23.93
N GLN A 84 12.94 -36.80 23.27
CA GLN A 84 14.20 -37.53 23.40
C GLN A 84 15.02 -36.99 24.58
N PHE A 85 14.59 -37.29 25.81
CA PHE A 85 15.28 -36.83 27.02
C PHE A 85 16.67 -37.44 27.26
N SER A 86 17.00 -38.53 26.56
CA SER A 86 18.30 -39.21 26.64
C SER A 86 19.21 -38.94 25.43
N ALA A 87 18.77 -38.15 24.45
CA ALA A 87 19.60 -37.78 23.31
C ALA A 87 20.63 -36.72 23.70
N THR A 88 21.71 -36.61 22.92
CA THR A 88 22.70 -35.55 23.10
C THR A 88 22.01 -34.18 22.95
N PRO A 89 22.30 -33.21 23.83
CA PRO A 89 21.65 -31.91 23.79
C PRO A 89 21.95 -31.23 22.46
N VAL A 90 20.92 -31.02 21.64
CA VAL A 90 21.03 -30.26 20.40
C VAL A 90 20.94 -28.79 20.76
N SER A 91 22.05 -28.06 20.59
CA SER A 91 22.04 -26.61 20.66
C SER A 91 21.27 -26.06 19.46
N LEU A 92 20.01 -25.70 19.67
CA LEU A 92 19.27 -24.91 18.70
C LEU A 92 19.87 -23.50 18.72
N LEU A 93 20.44 -23.08 17.59
CA LEU A 93 20.86 -21.71 17.41
C LEU A 93 19.58 -20.87 17.28
N ILE A 94 19.16 -20.26 18.39
CA ILE A 94 18.05 -19.30 18.41
C ILE A 94 18.56 -18.05 17.70
N LEU A 95 18.35 -17.99 16.39
CA LEU A 95 18.58 -16.79 15.62
C LEU A 95 17.61 -15.72 16.12
N PRO A 96 18.07 -14.52 16.48
CA PRO A 96 17.16 -13.42 16.74
C PRO A 96 16.29 -13.21 15.48
N ARG A 97 14.97 -13.10 15.67
CA ARG A 97 14.04 -12.82 14.57
C ARG A 97 14.43 -11.46 13.97
N GLU A 98 14.90 -11.45 12.73
CA GLU A 98 15.05 -10.20 12.00
C GLU A 98 13.67 -9.59 11.78
N ILE A 99 13.46 -8.40 12.35
CA ILE A 99 12.23 -7.63 12.18
C ILE A 99 12.29 -7.06 10.77
N ASP A 100 11.77 -7.83 9.81
CA ASP A 100 11.54 -7.35 8.46
C ASP A 100 10.47 -6.25 8.54
N GLY A 101 10.83 -5.00 8.19
CA GLY A 101 10.08 -3.76 8.47
C GLY A 101 8.71 -3.60 7.78
N ASN A 102 8.05 -4.70 7.47
CA ASN A 102 6.78 -4.79 6.75
C ASN A 102 5.55 -4.49 7.64
N GLU A 103 5.73 -4.39 8.95
CA GLU A 103 4.64 -4.08 9.90
C GLU A 103 3.99 -2.74 9.61
N LEU A 104 4.76 -1.74 9.18
CA LEU A 104 4.24 -0.41 8.89
C LEU A 104 3.33 -0.40 7.64
N PHE A 105 3.61 -1.26 6.65
CA PHE A 105 2.72 -1.46 5.51
C PHE A 105 1.38 -2.07 5.94
N PHE A 106 1.42 -3.04 6.85
CA PHE A 106 0.21 -3.65 7.40
C PHE A 106 -0.66 -2.61 8.10
N TYR A 107 -0.11 -1.82 9.03
CA TYR A 107 -0.87 -0.80 9.76
C TYR A 107 -1.40 0.31 8.85
N ALA A 108 -0.62 0.73 7.85
CA ALA A 108 -1.08 1.74 6.90
C ALA A 108 -2.23 1.24 6.01
N LEU A 109 -2.17 -0.01 5.54
CA LEU A 109 -3.30 -0.61 4.82
C LEU A 109 -4.51 -0.79 5.72
N LEU A 110 -4.34 -1.31 6.93
CA LEU A 110 -5.41 -1.45 7.92
C LEU A 110 -6.12 -0.10 8.13
N LEU A 111 -5.36 0.98 8.34
CA LEU A 111 -5.89 2.32 8.51
C LEU A 111 -6.65 2.79 7.25
N LEU A 112 -6.14 2.50 6.06
CA LEU A 112 -6.75 2.91 4.79
C LEU A 112 -8.07 2.16 4.51
N PHE A 113 -8.10 0.85 4.77
CA PHE A 113 -9.31 0.04 4.69
C PHE A 113 -10.33 0.46 5.75
N PHE A 114 -9.89 0.73 6.98
CA PHE A 114 -10.74 1.26 8.04
C PHE A 114 -11.32 2.63 7.66
N TYR A 115 -10.50 3.53 7.11
CA TYR A 115 -10.94 4.83 6.63
C TYR A 115 -12.01 4.70 5.53
N TYR A 116 -11.80 3.83 4.54
CA TYR A 116 -12.82 3.57 3.51
C TYR A 116 -14.09 2.95 4.10
N ALA A 117 -13.97 1.97 5.00
CA ALA A 117 -15.09 1.34 5.66
C ALA A 117 -15.92 2.35 6.46
N LEU A 118 -15.27 3.27 7.18
CA LEU A 118 -15.92 4.36 7.90
C LEU A 118 -16.75 5.23 6.96
N ILE A 119 -16.17 5.68 5.84
CA ILE A 119 -16.91 6.50 4.85
C ILE A 119 -18.09 5.71 4.29
N ARG A 120 -17.90 4.43 3.96
CA ARG A 120 -18.95 3.57 3.40
C ARG A 120 -20.12 3.38 4.36
N VAL A 121 -19.86 3.22 5.66
CA VAL A 121 -20.90 3.03 6.68
C VAL A 121 -21.62 4.35 6.96
N VAL A 122 -20.89 5.43 7.21
CA VAL A 122 -21.47 6.74 7.57
C VAL A 122 -22.23 7.36 6.39
N PHE A 123 -21.72 7.21 5.16
CA PHE A 123 -22.27 7.83 3.95
C PHE A 123 -22.73 6.79 2.92
N TYR A 124 -23.45 5.76 3.37
CA TYR A 124 -23.92 4.65 2.51
C TYR A 124 -24.70 5.13 1.27
N LYS A 125 -25.56 6.14 1.44
CA LYS A 125 -26.37 6.70 0.34
C LYS A 125 -25.50 7.38 -0.71
N TYR A 126 -24.54 8.21 -0.28
CA TYR A 126 -23.58 8.87 -1.17
C TYR A 126 -22.81 7.86 -2.01
N MET A 127 -22.38 6.74 -1.41
CA MET A 127 -21.69 5.67 -2.13
C MET A 127 -22.59 5.01 -3.16
N GLY A 128 -23.83 4.69 -2.80
CA GLY A 128 -24.81 4.12 -3.74
C GLY A 128 -25.07 5.03 -4.93
N ASP A 129 -25.25 6.33 -4.68
CA ASP A 129 -25.48 7.33 -5.73
C ASP A 129 -24.24 7.52 -6.62
N LEU A 130 -23.04 7.54 -6.03
CA LEU A 130 -21.76 7.65 -6.77
C LEU A 130 -21.56 6.47 -7.71
N PHE A 131 -21.71 5.23 -7.23
CA PHE A 131 -21.58 4.04 -8.08
C PHE A 131 -22.69 3.97 -9.12
N THR A 132 -23.92 4.34 -8.76
CA THR A 132 -25.03 4.39 -9.72
C THR A 132 -24.75 5.39 -10.84
N LEU A 133 -24.25 6.58 -10.51
CA LEU A 133 -23.89 7.61 -11.48
C LEU A 133 -22.72 7.17 -12.37
N PHE A 134 -21.74 6.48 -11.80
CA PHE A 134 -20.59 5.95 -12.51
C PHE A 134 -20.98 4.82 -13.48
N PHE A 135 -21.86 3.88 -13.10
CA PHE A 135 -22.19 2.74 -13.97
C PHE A 135 -23.40 2.96 -14.89
N ARG A 136 -24.35 3.84 -14.55
CA ARG A 136 -25.62 4.00 -15.30
C ARG A 136 -25.70 5.33 -16.04
N ALA A 137 -26.12 5.27 -17.31
CA ALA A 137 -26.26 6.37 -18.24
C ALA A 137 -27.72 6.76 -18.51
N THR A 138 -28.41 7.43 -17.57
CA THR A 138 -29.85 7.75 -17.70
C THR A 138 -30.18 9.20 -17.34
N LEU A 139 -31.40 9.69 -17.64
CA LEU A 139 -31.89 11.03 -17.26
C LEU A 139 -31.77 11.31 -15.74
N ARG A 140 -31.82 10.26 -14.92
CA ARG A 140 -31.58 10.33 -13.47
C ARG A 140 -30.17 10.80 -13.09
N GLN A 141 -29.22 10.79 -14.04
CA GLN A 141 -27.84 11.24 -13.84
C GLN A 141 -27.75 12.71 -13.44
N GLN A 142 -28.59 13.60 -14.01
CA GLN A 142 -28.53 15.02 -13.69
C GLN A 142 -28.99 15.29 -12.25
N GLN A 143 -30.05 14.61 -11.81
CA GLN A 143 -30.55 14.69 -10.42
C GLN A 143 -29.53 14.11 -9.43
N LEU A 144 -28.95 12.93 -9.72
CA LEU A 144 -27.93 12.32 -8.87
C LEU A 144 -26.67 13.20 -8.78
N ARG A 145 -26.24 13.81 -9.89
CA ARG A 145 -25.13 14.75 -9.90
C ARG A 145 -25.40 15.92 -8.96
N GLU A 146 -26.58 16.52 -9.06
CA GLU A 146 -26.98 17.65 -8.20
C GLU A 146 -26.98 17.26 -6.72
N GLN A 147 -27.48 16.07 -6.38
CA GLN A 147 -27.45 15.52 -5.02
C GLN A 147 -26.03 15.29 -4.50
N LEU A 148 -25.14 14.76 -5.36
CA LEU A 148 -23.73 14.55 -5.00
C LEU A 148 -22.98 15.87 -4.82
N LEU A 149 -23.32 16.92 -5.57
CA LEU A 149 -22.77 18.27 -5.41
C LEU A 149 -23.22 18.93 -4.10
N GLN A 150 -24.42 18.62 -3.62
CA GLN A 150 -24.94 19.09 -2.31
C GLN A 150 -24.28 18.39 -1.10
N SER A 151 -23.46 17.35 -1.34
CA SER A 151 -22.78 16.58 -0.29
C SER A 151 -21.26 16.79 -0.33
N PRO A 152 -20.75 17.96 0.12
CA PRO A 152 -19.32 18.30 0.01
C PRO A 152 -18.43 17.49 0.95
N LEU A 153 -18.90 17.15 2.16
CA LEU A 153 -18.11 16.42 3.16
C LEU A 153 -17.74 15.00 2.69
N PRO A 154 -18.69 14.12 2.26
CA PRO A 154 -18.33 12.80 1.73
C PRO A 154 -17.44 12.89 0.48
N SER A 155 -17.68 13.90 -0.36
CA SER A 155 -16.88 14.17 -1.54
C SER A 155 -15.42 14.46 -1.18
N LEU A 156 -15.17 15.30 -0.17
CA LEU A 156 -13.84 15.61 0.33
C LEU A 156 -13.13 14.36 0.87
N LEU A 157 -13.80 13.59 1.74
CA LEU A 157 -13.22 12.37 2.32
C LEU A 157 -12.81 11.35 1.24
N MET A 158 -13.64 11.20 0.20
CA MET A 158 -13.31 10.31 -0.91
C MET A 158 -12.16 10.82 -1.80
N ASN A 159 -12.00 12.13 -1.93
CA ASN A 159 -10.83 12.69 -2.59
C ASN A 159 -9.56 12.45 -1.76
N VAL A 160 -9.63 12.58 -0.43
CA VAL A 160 -8.52 12.23 0.47
C VAL A 160 -8.17 10.75 0.33
N LEU A 161 -9.16 9.85 0.30
CA LEU A 161 -8.94 8.42 0.05
C LEU A 161 -8.19 8.19 -1.26
N PHE A 162 -8.61 8.85 -2.35
CA PHE A 162 -7.94 8.76 -3.64
C PHE A 162 -6.49 9.26 -3.58
N VAL A 163 -6.23 10.37 -2.89
CA VAL A 163 -4.86 10.89 -2.73
C VAL A 163 -3.99 9.89 -1.98
N MET A 164 -4.47 9.36 -0.85
CA MET A 164 -3.74 8.38 -0.03
C MET A 164 -3.47 7.06 -0.77
N THR A 165 -4.48 6.51 -1.43
CA THR A 165 -4.35 5.26 -2.21
C THR A 165 -3.48 5.47 -3.45
N GLY A 166 -3.69 6.55 -4.18
CA GLY A 166 -2.94 6.91 -5.38
C GLY A 166 -1.46 7.18 -5.08
N SER A 167 -1.15 7.89 -4.00
CA SER A 167 0.24 8.17 -3.62
C SER A 167 0.98 6.93 -3.18
N LEU A 168 0.34 6.05 -2.40
CA LEU A 168 0.93 4.80 -1.96
C LEU A 168 1.18 3.86 -3.16
N TYR A 169 0.25 3.81 -4.10
CA TYR A 169 0.39 3.02 -5.32
C TYR A 169 1.54 3.55 -6.20
N ALA A 170 1.61 4.86 -6.39
CA ALA A 170 2.69 5.51 -7.13
C ALA A 170 4.07 5.26 -6.49
N ALA A 171 4.16 5.26 -5.16
CA ALA A 171 5.39 4.94 -4.44
C ALA A 171 5.79 3.47 -4.58
N LEU A 172 4.84 2.53 -4.49
CA LEU A 172 5.08 1.10 -4.70
C LEU A 172 5.55 0.81 -6.12
N LEU A 173 4.91 1.42 -7.11
CA LEU A 173 5.31 1.31 -8.52
C LEU A 173 6.71 1.88 -8.75
N THR A 174 7.03 3.00 -8.09
CA THR A 174 8.35 3.61 -8.17
C THR A 174 9.45 2.71 -7.59
N LYS A 175 9.16 2.07 -6.45
CA LYS A 175 10.05 1.10 -5.81
C LYS A 175 10.23 -0.15 -6.68
N TYR A 176 9.13 -0.68 -7.24
CA TYR A 176 9.15 -1.87 -8.08
C TYR A 176 10.05 -1.72 -9.31
N ASN A 177 10.00 -0.59 -10.00
CA ASN A 177 10.82 -0.38 -11.20
C ASN A 177 12.27 0.07 -10.90
N GLY A 178 12.71 0.04 -9.63
CA GLY A 178 14.11 0.30 -9.24
C GLY A 178 14.58 1.74 -9.51
N LEU A 179 13.67 2.68 -9.49
CA LEU A 179 13.88 4.00 -10.06
C LEU A 179 14.66 4.93 -9.08
N LEU A 180 14.41 4.78 -7.76
CA LEU A 180 14.98 5.51 -6.61
C LEU A 180 15.41 4.45 -5.58
N PRO A 181 16.53 3.75 -5.80
CA PRO A 181 16.94 2.66 -4.91
C PRO A 181 17.36 3.13 -3.51
N ASN A 182 17.76 4.39 -3.35
CA ASN A 182 18.36 4.91 -2.11
C ASN A 182 17.43 5.81 -1.29
N THR A 183 16.10 5.71 -1.45
CA THR A 183 15.16 6.58 -0.73
C THR A 183 14.19 5.77 0.10
N ASP A 184 13.99 6.21 1.34
CA ASP A 184 13.00 5.62 2.23
C ASP A 184 11.61 5.63 1.60
N PHE A 185 10.94 4.48 1.68
CA PHE A 185 9.64 4.28 1.06
C PHE A 185 8.60 5.30 1.55
N TRP A 186 8.57 5.59 2.85
CA TRP A 186 7.59 6.52 3.45
C TRP A 186 7.80 7.96 3.01
N LEU A 187 9.06 8.39 2.89
CA LEU A 187 9.40 9.70 2.35
C LEU A 187 9.00 9.81 0.88
N LEU A 188 9.25 8.76 0.09
CA LEU A 188 8.79 8.66 -1.29
C LEU A 188 7.26 8.74 -1.40
N ALA A 189 6.52 8.06 -0.52
CA ALA A 189 5.07 8.13 -0.49
C ALA A 189 4.54 9.55 -0.21
N ILE A 190 5.20 10.30 0.68
CA ILE A 190 4.88 11.72 0.95
C ILE A 190 5.17 12.58 -0.29
N TYR A 191 6.30 12.38 -0.98
CA TYR A 191 6.57 13.11 -2.23
C TYR A 191 5.53 12.81 -3.31
N CYS A 192 5.12 11.55 -3.48
CA CYS A 192 4.05 11.17 -4.39
C CYS A 192 2.71 11.81 -3.98
N MET A 193 2.42 11.92 -2.68
CA MET A 193 1.22 12.57 -2.17
C MET A 193 1.19 14.06 -2.51
N ILE A 194 2.25 14.79 -2.17
CA ILE A 194 2.37 16.24 -2.45
C ILE A 194 2.25 16.50 -3.95
N LEU A 195 2.94 15.70 -4.77
CA LEU A 195 2.89 15.80 -6.22
C LEU A 195 1.46 15.62 -6.74
N LEU A 196 0.76 14.58 -6.28
CA LEU A 196 -0.58 14.26 -6.73
C LEU A 196 -1.59 15.34 -6.30
N VAL A 197 -1.50 15.83 -5.05
CA VAL A 197 -2.31 16.96 -4.58
C VAL A 197 -2.06 18.20 -5.44
N SER A 198 -0.79 18.54 -5.68
CA SER A 198 -0.40 19.70 -6.47
C SER A 198 -0.98 19.65 -7.90
N ILE A 199 -0.86 18.50 -8.57
CA ILE A 199 -1.40 18.31 -9.93
C ILE A 199 -2.91 18.56 -9.97
N TYR A 200 -3.67 17.97 -9.04
CA TYR A 200 -5.12 18.13 -9.03
C TYR A 200 -5.57 19.52 -8.57
N LEU A 201 -4.82 20.15 -7.67
CA LEU A 201 -5.10 21.52 -7.22
C LEU A 201 -4.87 22.52 -8.36
N VAL A 202 -3.72 22.45 -9.05
CA VAL A 202 -3.43 23.29 -10.21
C VAL A 202 -4.50 23.09 -11.28
N LYS A 203 -4.82 21.83 -11.60
CA LYS A 203 -5.88 21.50 -12.56
C LYS A 203 -7.22 22.14 -12.18
N PHE A 204 -7.62 22.03 -10.91
CA PHE A 204 -8.86 22.62 -10.40
C PHE A 204 -8.88 24.15 -10.57
N VAL A 205 -7.85 24.85 -10.08
CA VAL A 205 -7.78 26.31 -10.13
C VAL A 205 -7.82 26.81 -11.56
N VAL A 206 -6.99 26.23 -12.42
CA VAL A 206 -6.87 26.60 -13.84
C VAL A 206 -8.18 26.39 -14.60
N LEU A 207 -8.83 25.24 -14.43
CA LEU A 207 -10.11 25.00 -15.10
C LEU A 207 -11.18 25.97 -14.60
N LYS A 208 -11.23 26.22 -13.29
CA LYS A 208 -12.23 27.11 -12.70
C LYS A 208 -12.06 28.56 -13.18
N THR A 209 -10.83 29.06 -13.26
CA THR A 209 -10.56 30.41 -13.77
C THR A 209 -10.91 30.55 -15.25
N LEU A 210 -10.60 29.54 -16.08
CA LEU A 210 -10.97 29.53 -17.50
C LEU A 210 -12.48 29.49 -17.70
N GLY A 211 -13.19 28.63 -16.95
CA GLY A 211 -14.64 28.55 -17.02
C GLY A 211 -15.31 29.89 -16.70
N TRP A 212 -14.72 30.66 -15.78
CA TRP A 212 -15.16 32.00 -15.44
C TRP A 212 -14.84 33.02 -16.55
N ILE A 213 -13.60 33.05 -17.05
CA ILE A 213 -13.16 33.98 -18.12
C ILE A 213 -13.96 33.76 -19.42
N LEU A 214 -14.19 32.50 -19.79
CA LEU A 214 -14.88 32.11 -21.02
C LEU A 214 -16.41 32.11 -20.88
N LYS A 215 -16.96 32.45 -19.71
CA LYS A 215 -18.41 32.43 -19.40
C LYS A 215 -19.08 31.07 -19.65
N ILE A 216 -18.34 29.97 -19.52
CA ILE A 216 -18.82 28.59 -19.67
C ILE A 216 -18.67 27.77 -18.38
N SER A 217 -18.81 28.43 -17.23
CA SER A 217 -18.61 27.85 -15.90
C SER A 217 -19.38 26.55 -15.66
N ARG A 218 -20.63 26.46 -16.15
CA ARG A 218 -21.45 25.25 -16.04
C ARG A 218 -20.79 24.03 -16.72
N ALA A 219 -20.24 24.20 -17.92
CA ALA A 219 -19.60 23.12 -18.65
C ALA A 219 -18.30 22.65 -17.97
N THR A 220 -17.50 23.61 -17.50
CA THR A 220 -16.27 23.34 -16.74
C THR A 220 -16.57 22.61 -15.44
N ASP A 221 -17.63 23.00 -14.71
CA ASP A 221 -18.00 22.37 -13.45
C ASP A 221 -18.47 20.93 -13.64
N ILE A 222 -19.18 20.66 -14.73
CA ILE A 222 -19.56 19.30 -15.13
C ILE A 222 -18.30 18.45 -15.40
N TYR A 223 -17.34 18.99 -16.14
CA TYR A 223 -16.08 18.30 -16.41
C TYR A 223 -15.30 18.03 -15.11
N LEU A 224 -15.12 19.04 -14.25
CA LEU A 224 -14.45 18.89 -12.96
C LEU A 224 -15.13 17.83 -12.10
N PHE A 225 -16.46 17.83 -12.05
CA PHE A 225 -17.22 16.81 -11.35
C PHE A 225 -16.91 15.40 -11.87
N VAL A 226 -16.89 15.20 -13.20
CA VAL A 226 -16.56 13.89 -13.80
C VAL A 226 -15.12 13.48 -13.47
N VAL A 227 -14.15 14.40 -13.54
CA VAL A 227 -12.75 14.13 -13.16
C VAL A 227 -12.66 13.65 -11.70
N PHE A 228 -13.24 14.40 -10.76
CA PHE A 228 -13.22 14.00 -9.35
C PHE A 228 -14.02 12.72 -9.08
N MET A 229 -15.13 12.50 -9.78
CA MET A 229 -15.92 11.27 -9.65
C MET A 229 -15.10 10.05 -10.07
N VAL A 230 -14.44 10.10 -11.22
CA VAL A 230 -13.59 9.01 -11.71
C VAL A 230 -12.42 8.77 -10.75
N ASN A 231 -11.78 9.82 -10.25
CA ASN A 231 -10.69 9.68 -9.27
C ASN A 231 -11.13 8.96 -7.98
N LYS A 232 -12.31 9.29 -7.45
CA LYS A 232 -12.85 8.59 -6.27
C LYS A 232 -13.02 7.10 -6.54
N VAL A 233 -13.56 6.73 -7.70
CA VAL A 233 -13.70 5.32 -8.10
C VAL A 233 -12.33 4.66 -8.29
N ALA A 234 -11.36 5.37 -8.87
CA ALA A 234 -9.97 4.90 -8.97
C ALA A 234 -9.37 4.60 -7.60
N GLY A 235 -9.59 5.48 -6.62
CA GLY A 235 -9.11 5.29 -5.25
C GLY A 235 -9.69 4.03 -4.59
N ILE A 236 -10.98 3.77 -4.79
CA ILE A 236 -11.62 2.54 -4.29
C ILE A 236 -11.06 1.30 -4.99
N PHE A 237 -10.80 1.38 -6.30
CA PHE A 237 -10.20 0.28 -7.06
C PHE A 237 -8.75 0.00 -6.64
N LEU A 238 -7.99 1.04 -6.29
CA LEU A 238 -6.59 0.90 -5.87
C LEU A 238 -6.44 0.22 -4.50
N LEU A 239 -7.42 0.31 -3.60
CA LEU A 239 -7.39 -0.36 -2.29
C LEU A 239 -7.05 -1.87 -2.34
N PRO A 240 -7.82 -2.72 -3.06
CA PRO A 240 -7.49 -4.13 -3.17
C PRO A 240 -6.17 -4.38 -3.90
N VAL A 241 -5.83 -3.55 -4.90
CA VAL A 241 -4.56 -3.63 -5.62
C VAL A 241 -3.37 -3.39 -4.68
N LEU A 242 -3.46 -2.39 -3.81
CA LEU A 242 -2.44 -2.07 -2.81
C LEU A 242 -2.22 -3.20 -1.83
N LEU A 243 -3.27 -3.94 -1.45
CA LEU A 243 -3.13 -5.10 -0.57
C LEU A 243 -2.23 -6.18 -1.19
N PHE A 244 -2.43 -6.49 -2.47
CA PHE A 244 -1.60 -7.45 -3.18
C PHE A 244 -0.17 -6.94 -3.44
N LEU A 245 0.01 -5.64 -3.64
CA LEU A 245 1.30 -5.02 -3.91
C LEU A 245 2.16 -4.75 -2.67
N ALA A 246 1.53 -4.54 -1.51
CA ALA A 246 2.25 -4.34 -0.25
C ALA A 246 2.85 -5.64 0.29
N PHE A 247 2.23 -6.78 -0.03
CA PHE A 247 2.72 -8.13 0.30
C PHE A 247 2.95 -8.93 -0.99
N PRO A 248 3.94 -8.53 -1.81
CA PRO A 248 4.11 -9.06 -3.15
C PRO A 248 4.60 -10.52 -3.10
N VAL A 249 3.89 -11.41 -3.80
CA VAL A 249 4.41 -12.71 -4.18
C VAL A 249 5.17 -12.53 -5.50
N PRO A 250 6.49 -12.79 -5.58
CA PRO A 250 7.33 -12.41 -6.72
C PRO A 250 6.78 -12.86 -8.09
N ALA A 251 6.15 -14.03 -8.15
CA ALA A 251 5.56 -14.57 -9.37
C ALA A 251 4.36 -13.76 -9.90
N PHE A 252 3.55 -13.16 -9.02
CA PHE A 252 2.30 -12.49 -9.38
C PHE A 252 2.43 -10.97 -9.50
N SER A 253 3.43 -10.37 -8.86
CA SER A 253 3.69 -8.92 -8.88
C SER A 253 3.62 -8.27 -10.28
N PRO A 254 4.31 -8.77 -11.32
CA PRO A 254 4.24 -8.14 -12.66
C PRO A 254 2.83 -8.19 -13.26
N VAL A 255 2.10 -9.29 -13.05
CA VAL A 255 0.74 -9.48 -13.57
C VAL A 255 -0.23 -8.52 -12.89
N ILE A 256 -0.12 -8.38 -11.56
CA ILE A 256 -0.97 -7.45 -10.79
C ILE A 256 -0.75 -6.01 -11.24
N ILE A 257 0.51 -5.59 -11.40
CA ILE A 257 0.86 -4.24 -11.88
C ILE A 257 0.34 -3.99 -13.29
N ALA A 258 0.53 -4.95 -14.20
CA ALA A 258 0.04 -4.82 -15.57
C ALA A 258 -1.49 -4.70 -15.60
N LEU A 259 -2.19 -5.53 -14.84
CA LEU A 259 -3.65 -5.50 -14.75
C LEU A 259 -4.16 -4.20 -14.10
N SER A 260 -3.53 -3.74 -13.02
CA SER A 260 -3.94 -2.51 -12.36
C SER A 260 -3.73 -1.28 -13.26
N LEU A 261 -2.62 -1.23 -13.99
CA LEU A 261 -2.37 -0.17 -14.98
C LEU A 261 -3.36 -0.24 -16.14
N PHE A 262 -3.68 -1.43 -16.63
CA PHE A 262 -4.68 -1.61 -17.68
C PHE A 262 -6.06 -1.09 -17.24
N VAL A 263 -6.53 -1.47 -16.05
CA VAL A 263 -7.80 -0.98 -15.52
C VAL A 263 -7.77 0.53 -15.27
N LEU A 264 -6.66 1.07 -14.74
CA LEU A 264 -6.51 2.51 -14.55
C LEU A 264 -6.57 3.26 -15.89
N CYS A 265 -5.95 2.72 -16.93
CA CYS A 265 -6.02 3.27 -18.29
C CYS A 265 -7.45 3.22 -18.84
N LEU A 266 -8.17 2.12 -18.65
CA LEU A 266 -9.59 2.03 -19.01
C LEU A 266 -10.43 3.07 -18.26
N LEU A 267 -10.16 3.29 -16.97
CA LEU A 267 -10.86 4.26 -16.14
C LEU A 267 -10.62 5.71 -16.63
N LEU A 268 -9.38 6.03 -17.02
CA LEU A 268 -9.03 7.30 -17.64
C LEU A 268 -9.67 7.47 -19.02
N GLY A 269 -9.70 6.42 -19.84
CA GLY A 269 -10.42 6.40 -21.11
C GLY A 269 -11.92 6.65 -20.92
N TYR A 270 -12.51 5.97 -19.93
CA TYR A 270 -13.91 6.09 -19.56
C TYR A 270 -14.28 7.53 -19.13
N ARG A 271 -13.39 8.21 -18.41
CA ARG A 271 -13.53 9.62 -18.05
C ARG A 271 -13.77 10.52 -19.27
N PHE A 272 -13.01 10.31 -20.35
CA PHE A 272 -13.17 11.09 -21.59
C PHE A 272 -14.54 10.81 -22.23
N LEU A 273 -14.99 9.55 -22.24
CA LEU A 273 -16.29 9.17 -22.79
C LEU A 273 -17.46 9.78 -22.01
N ILE A 274 -17.44 9.72 -20.67
CA ILE A 274 -18.48 10.35 -19.84
C ILE A 274 -18.47 11.86 -20.01
N SER A 275 -17.29 12.48 -19.94
CA SER A 275 -17.16 13.94 -20.06
C SER A 275 -17.74 14.41 -21.38
N TYR A 276 -17.42 13.71 -22.47
CA TYR A 276 -17.96 13.99 -23.80
C TYR A 276 -19.49 13.89 -23.82
N ARG A 277 -20.07 12.82 -23.26
CA ARG A 277 -21.52 12.59 -23.25
C ARG A 277 -22.28 13.64 -22.45
N LEU A 278 -21.80 14.00 -21.26
CA LEU A 278 -22.48 14.95 -20.36
C LEU A 278 -22.36 16.40 -20.82
N ILE A 279 -21.29 16.78 -21.51
CA ILE A 279 -21.09 18.16 -21.96
C ILE A 279 -21.86 18.41 -23.26
N ARG A 280 -22.01 17.39 -24.12
CA ARG A 280 -22.79 17.48 -25.37
C ARG A 280 -24.24 17.89 -25.14
N SER A 281 -24.86 17.49 -24.03
CA SER A 281 -26.26 17.84 -23.74
C SER A 281 -26.47 19.29 -23.33
N GLU A 282 -25.41 20.04 -22.98
CA GLU A 282 -25.52 21.38 -22.39
C GLU A 282 -25.13 22.52 -23.34
N ILE A 283 -24.45 22.25 -24.47
CA ILE A 283 -23.91 23.32 -25.33
C ILE A 283 -24.24 23.07 -26.81
N LYS A 284 -24.89 24.06 -27.47
CA LYS A 284 -25.18 24.09 -28.93
C LYS A 284 -24.04 24.68 -29.79
N VAL A 285 -22.82 24.80 -29.25
CA VAL A 285 -21.64 25.38 -29.94
C VAL A 285 -20.76 24.25 -30.50
N SER A 286 -19.92 24.51 -31.51
CA SER A 286 -19.07 23.48 -32.14
C SER A 286 -18.09 22.83 -31.14
N LEU A 287 -18.49 21.66 -30.64
CA LEU A 287 -17.81 20.83 -29.62
C LEU A 287 -16.32 20.58 -29.87
N PHE A 288 -15.89 20.64 -31.13
CA PHE A 288 -14.51 20.40 -31.53
C PHE A 288 -13.54 21.44 -30.93
N HIS A 289 -13.95 22.72 -30.88
CA HIS A 289 -13.13 23.79 -30.30
C HIS A 289 -12.97 23.65 -28.78
N PHE A 290 -14.05 23.28 -28.08
CA PHE A 290 -14.01 23.04 -26.63
C PHE A 290 -13.17 21.79 -26.30
N PHE A 291 -13.30 20.73 -27.09
CA PHE A 291 -12.52 19.51 -26.91
C PHE A 291 -11.02 19.75 -27.11
N ILE A 292 -10.61 20.48 -28.15
CA ILE A 292 -9.20 20.84 -28.35
C ILE A 292 -8.68 21.68 -27.19
N TYR A 293 -9.46 22.64 -26.68
CA TYR A 293 -9.05 23.45 -25.53
C TYR A 293 -8.91 22.63 -24.25
N LEU A 294 -9.83 21.70 -24.00
CA LEU A 294 -9.80 20.82 -22.82
C LEU A 294 -8.64 19.83 -22.92
N CYS A 295 -8.41 19.24 -24.09
CA CYS A 295 -7.29 18.33 -24.32
C CYS A 295 -5.96 19.09 -24.21
N ALA A 296 -5.86 20.30 -24.76
CA ALA A 296 -4.72 21.18 -24.55
C ALA A 296 -4.51 21.49 -23.05
N PHE A 297 -5.56 21.67 -22.26
CA PHE A 297 -5.46 21.88 -20.81
C PHE A 297 -5.21 20.63 -19.97
N GLU A 298 -5.49 19.45 -20.50
CA GLU A 298 -5.13 18.17 -19.90
C GLU A 298 -3.65 17.87 -20.16
N ILE A 299 -3.16 18.20 -21.36
CA ILE A 299 -1.80 17.95 -21.83
C ILE A 299 -0.83 19.05 -21.37
N ALA A 300 -1.24 20.32 -21.28
CA ALA A 300 -0.36 21.44 -20.93
C ALA A 300 0.25 21.37 -19.52
N PRO A 301 -0.49 20.99 -18.45
CA PRO A 301 0.10 20.76 -17.13
C PRO A 301 1.11 19.60 -17.15
N LEU A 302 0.83 18.54 -17.94
CA LEU A 302 1.77 17.43 -18.13
C LEU A 302 3.04 17.90 -18.86
N LEU A 303 2.90 18.80 -19.84
CA LEU A 303 4.00 19.38 -20.62
C LEU A 303 4.82 20.39 -19.80
N LEU A 304 4.16 21.17 -18.94
CA LEU A 304 4.81 22.10 -18.00
C LEU A 304 5.57 21.32 -16.93
N LEU A 305 4.99 20.23 -16.40
CA LEU A 305 5.68 19.31 -15.52
C LEU A 305 6.92 18.70 -16.20
N TYR A 306 6.77 18.20 -17.43
CA TYR A 306 7.89 17.69 -18.25
C TYR A 306 8.99 18.73 -18.44
N LYS A 307 8.63 19.99 -18.70
CA LYS A 307 9.60 21.09 -18.87
C LYS A 307 10.30 21.46 -17.57
N LEU A 308 9.57 21.53 -16.47
CA LEU A 308 10.11 21.81 -15.14
C LEU A 308 11.07 20.70 -14.72
N LEU A 309 10.76 19.46 -15.10
CA LEU A 309 11.60 18.29 -14.98
C LEU A 309 12.92 18.35 -15.75
N LEU A 310 12.84 18.68 -17.04
CA LEU A 310 14.04 18.87 -17.86
C LEU A 310 14.90 20.05 -17.37
N SER A 311 14.29 21.05 -16.75
CA SER A 311 15.02 22.18 -16.14
C SER A 311 15.82 21.73 -14.92
N PHE A 312 15.24 20.91 -14.05
CA PHE A 312 15.95 20.34 -12.91
C PHE A 312 17.08 19.40 -13.34
N GLU A 313 16.91 18.65 -14.45
CA GLU A 313 17.96 17.80 -15.02
C GLU A 313 19.13 18.60 -15.62
N ARG A 314 18.96 19.89 -15.91
CA ARG A 314 20.02 20.74 -16.47
C ARG A 314 20.81 21.51 -15.42
N THR A 315 20.37 21.49 -14.16
CA THR A 315 20.95 22.25 -13.04
C THR A 315 21.74 21.35 -12.07
N PHE A 316 21.75 20.04 -12.30
CA PHE A 316 22.58 19.02 -11.63
C PHE A 316 23.37 18.23 -12.67
#